data_AF-A0A7Y1UUT7-F1
#
_entry.id   AF-A0A7Y1UUT7-F1
#
_cell.length_a   1.000
_cell.length_b   1.000
_cell.length_c   1.000
_cell.angle_alpha   90.00
_cell.angle_beta   90.00
_cell.angle_gamma   90.00
#
_symmetry.space_group_name_H-M   'P 1'
#
loop_
_entity.id
_entity.type
_entity.pdbx_description
1 polymer ?
#
loop_
_entity_poly.entity_id
_entity_poly.type
_entity_poly.pdbx_seq_one_letter_code
_entity_poly.pdbx_strand_id
1 'polypeptide(L)'
;MSKLDRLVWAASSTYHIGPLHLGIRTDSEWLDTALQQALADYYVPDIEADPNFSIVIPSSDDGSPATGLNMLYEGHTSLVRSRYPDRVLRALFQHLTKYLPVESAGLLRVSALALVRDGEAILVPRNIITWLDQLAPRLNRAGWQFVDEPWSSVDLESGELVVSAPTIAVEADLLDRLDVKRSEREPETVEPGRFPLVGWGVYSAEERVMSRAAGAAAAAPAILNSADYGLRDVMEGLVAFTARAPIVGLGSPFEGDFATRLMEVARAN
;
A
#
# COMPACT_ATOMS: atom_id res chain seq x y z
N MET A 1 -3.25 12.68 21.77
CA MET A 1 -4.50 11.97 21.46
C MET A 1 -4.67 11.96 19.96
N SER A 2 -4.47 10.80 19.35
CA SER A 2 -4.54 10.59 17.90
C SER A 2 -6.00 10.69 17.41
N LYS A 3 -6.23 10.88 16.10
CA LYS A 3 -7.58 10.87 15.50
C LYS A 3 -8.29 9.53 15.74
N LEU A 4 -7.52 8.42 15.75
CA LEU A 4 -8.01 7.07 16.00
C LEU A 4 -8.55 6.88 17.43
N ASP A 5 -7.96 7.55 18.41
CA ASP A 5 -8.37 7.44 19.82
C ASP A 5 -9.77 8.04 20.07
N ARG A 6 -10.33 8.79 19.09
CA ARG A 6 -11.65 9.39 19.16
C ARG A 6 -12.74 8.55 18.48
N LEU A 7 -12.35 7.49 17.77
CA LEU A 7 -13.31 6.59 17.14
C LEU A 7 -13.88 5.63 18.17
N VAL A 8 -15.15 5.28 18.00
CA VAL A 8 -15.80 4.25 18.80
C VAL A 8 -15.53 2.90 18.12
N TRP A 9 -14.88 2.00 18.84
CA TRP A 9 -14.59 0.65 18.38
C TRP A 9 -15.65 -0.30 18.93
N ALA A 10 -16.20 -1.14 18.07
CA ALA A 10 -17.26 -2.08 18.45
C ALA A 10 -16.68 -3.42 18.89
N ALA A 11 -15.64 -3.89 18.20
CA ALA A 11 -15.04 -5.20 18.46
C ALA A 11 -13.54 -5.22 18.13
N SER A 12 -12.84 -6.21 18.67
CA SER A 12 -11.44 -6.50 18.40
C SER A 12 -11.19 -7.99 18.50
N SER A 13 -10.54 -8.56 17.49
CA SER A 13 -10.18 -9.98 17.42
C SER A 13 -8.69 -10.16 17.20
N THR A 14 -8.13 -11.26 17.72
CA THR A 14 -6.71 -11.61 17.58
C THR A 14 -6.54 -12.73 16.56
N TYR A 15 -5.51 -12.58 15.72
CA TYR A 15 -5.13 -13.58 14.72
C TYR A 15 -3.65 -13.94 14.85
N HIS A 16 -3.33 -15.23 14.80
CA HIS A 16 -1.96 -15.73 14.76
C HIS A 16 -1.49 -15.87 13.31
N ILE A 17 -0.67 -14.92 12.85
CA ILE A 17 -0.23 -14.83 11.45
C ILE A 17 1.30 -14.79 11.43
N GLY A 18 1.89 -15.81 10.82
CA GLY A 18 3.34 -16.00 10.87
C GLY A 18 3.80 -16.20 12.33
N PRO A 19 4.78 -15.43 12.83
CA PRO A 19 5.26 -15.55 14.21
C PRO A 19 4.54 -14.61 15.20
N LEU A 20 3.49 -13.90 14.79
CA LEU A 20 2.89 -12.81 15.58
C LEU A 20 1.42 -13.08 15.91
N HIS A 21 0.98 -12.58 17.07
CA HIS A 21 -0.43 -12.35 17.36
C HIS A 21 -0.77 -10.91 17.00
N LEU A 22 -1.70 -10.73 16.07
CA LEU A 22 -2.09 -9.44 15.53
C LEU A 22 -3.52 -9.12 15.95
N GLY A 23 -3.71 -8.01 16.66
CA GLY A 23 -5.05 -7.49 16.94
C GLY A 23 -5.61 -6.72 15.74
N ILE A 24 -6.85 -7.00 15.37
CA ILE A 24 -7.62 -6.22 14.39
C ILE A 24 -8.88 -5.74 15.08
N ARG A 25 -9.03 -4.41 15.18
CA ARG A 25 -10.27 -3.79 15.69
C ARG A 25 -11.11 -3.19 14.59
N THR A 26 -12.42 -3.21 14.77
CA THR A 26 -13.42 -2.73 13.81
C THR A 26 -14.40 -1.77 14.47
N ASP A 27 -15.06 -0.94 13.66
CA ASP A 27 -16.19 -0.09 14.07
C ASP A 27 -17.54 -0.82 14.04
N SER A 28 -17.56 -2.11 13.71
CA SER A 28 -18.78 -2.93 13.59
C SER A 28 -18.55 -4.37 14.06
N GLU A 29 -19.43 -4.86 14.94
CA GLU A 29 -19.44 -6.27 15.41
C GLU A 29 -19.68 -7.25 14.26
N TRP A 30 -20.52 -6.87 13.29
CA TRP A 30 -20.77 -7.67 12.10
C TRP A 30 -19.50 -7.88 11.30
N LEU A 31 -18.72 -6.82 11.08
CA LEU A 31 -17.47 -6.90 10.32
C LEU A 31 -16.44 -7.76 11.06
N ASP A 32 -16.33 -7.62 12.37
CA ASP A 32 -15.44 -8.45 13.18
C ASP A 32 -15.81 -9.93 13.08
N THR A 33 -17.09 -10.26 13.23
CA THR A 33 -17.60 -11.64 13.06
C THR A 33 -17.28 -12.18 11.67
N ALA A 34 -17.44 -11.35 10.63
CA ALA A 34 -17.16 -11.75 9.26
C ALA A 34 -15.65 -11.96 9.01
N LEU A 35 -14.79 -11.16 9.64
CA LEU A 35 -13.34 -11.37 9.62
C LEU A 35 -12.92 -12.63 10.38
N GLN A 36 -13.53 -12.92 11.53
CA GLN A 36 -13.27 -14.16 12.27
C GLN A 36 -13.59 -15.40 11.42
N GLN A 37 -14.65 -15.35 10.62
CA GLN A 37 -15.02 -16.40 9.68
C GLN A 37 -14.01 -16.50 8.53
N ALA A 38 -13.72 -15.39 7.85
CA ALA A 38 -12.81 -15.36 6.70
C ALA A 38 -11.34 -15.66 7.05
N LEU A 39 -10.96 -15.49 8.31
CA LEU A 39 -9.62 -15.78 8.85
C LEU A 39 -9.68 -16.88 9.91
N ALA A 40 -10.64 -17.81 9.82
CA ALA A 40 -10.86 -18.85 10.84
C ALA A 40 -9.60 -19.68 11.14
N ASP A 41 -8.79 -19.99 10.12
CA ASP A 41 -7.52 -20.71 10.28
C ASP A 41 -6.46 -19.95 11.09
N TYR A 42 -6.61 -18.62 11.19
CA TYR A 42 -5.69 -17.73 11.91
C TYR A 42 -6.29 -17.22 13.22
N TYR A 43 -7.59 -17.37 13.47
CA TYR A 43 -8.28 -16.77 14.61
C TYR A 43 -7.90 -17.42 15.95
N VAL A 44 -7.63 -16.60 16.97
CA VAL A 44 -7.26 -17.06 18.32
C VAL A 44 -8.16 -16.38 19.38
N PRO A 45 -9.25 -17.04 19.83
CA PRO A 45 -10.26 -16.40 20.69
C PRO A 45 -9.77 -16.10 22.13
N ASP A 46 -8.82 -16.87 22.64
CA ASP A 46 -8.41 -16.81 24.05
C ASP A 46 -7.17 -15.91 24.30
N ILE A 47 -6.74 -15.16 23.28
CA ILE A 47 -5.58 -14.26 23.36
C ILE A 47 -6.04 -12.84 23.00
N GLU A 48 -5.71 -11.88 23.87
CA GLU A 48 -5.87 -10.46 23.58
C GLU A 48 -4.53 -9.88 23.10
N ALA A 49 -4.50 -9.32 21.89
CA ALA A 49 -3.36 -8.63 21.32
C ALA A 49 -3.67 -7.13 21.16
N ASP A 50 -2.63 -6.29 21.20
CA ASP A 50 -2.76 -4.88 20.86
C ASP A 50 -3.33 -4.71 19.44
N PRO A 51 -4.18 -3.70 19.18
CA PRO A 51 -4.78 -3.50 17.87
C PRO A 51 -3.74 -2.99 16.85
N ASN A 52 -3.04 -3.91 16.21
CA ASN A 52 -2.07 -3.62 15.15
C ASN A 52 -2.74 -3.03 13.91
N PHE A 53 -3.96 -3.48 13.61
CA PHE A 53 -4.77 -2.94 12.52
C PHE A 53 -6.10 -2.38 13.05
N SER A 54 -6.59 -1.36 12.37
CA SER A 54 -7.93 -0.82 12.64
C SER A 54 -8.66 -0.59 11.33
N ILE A 55 -9.89 -1.10 11.24
CA ILE A 55 -10.75 -0.94 10.07
C ILE A 55 -11.97 -0.09 10.46
N VAL A 56 -12.31 0.85 9.59
CA VAL A 56 -13.51 1.66 9.69
C VAL A 56 -14.29 1.49 8.39
N ILE A 57 -15.45 0.86 8.45
CA ILE A 57 -16.40 0.74 7.33
C ILE A 57 -17.74 1.25 7.87
N PRO A 58 -18.02 2.56 7.72
CA PRO A 58 -19.22 3.15 8.29
C PRO A 58 -20.46 2.43 7.77
N SER A 59 -21.28 1.92 8.68
CA SER A 59 -22.61 1.42 8.38
C SER A 59 -23.67 2.43 8.80
N SER A 60 -24.81 2.43 8.12
CA SER A 60 -26.01 3.16 8.53
C SER A 60 -26.97 2.20 9.22
N ASP A 61 -27.38 2.51 10.44
CA ASP A 61 -28.37 1.67 11.13
C ASP A 61 -29.79 1.80 10.54
N ASP A 62 -30.06 2.89 9.81
CA ASP A 62 -31.37 3.23 9.24
C ASP A 62 -31.50 2.90 7.74
N GLY A 63 -30.52 2.20 7.16
CA GLY A 63 -30.47 1.88 5.73
C GLY A 63 -30.22 3.10 4.82
N SER A 64 -29.90 4.27 5.37
CA SER A 64 -29.43 5.42 4.58
C SER A 64 -28.02 5.18 4.04
N PRO A 65 -27.57 5.82 2.95
CA PRO A 65 -26.18 5.63 2.53
C PRO A 65 -25.23 6.13 3.63
N ALA A 66 -24.41 5.24 4.18
CA ALA A 66 -23.43 5.61 5.18
C ALA A 66 -22.53 6.73 4.62
N THR A 67 -22.49 7.86 5.33
CA THR A 67 -21.71 9.03 4.88
C THR A 67 -20.30 8.91 5.44
N GLY A 68 -19.31 8.67 4.58
CA GLY A 68 -17.93 8.51 5.04
C GLY A 68 -17.03 7.87 4.00
N LEU A 69 -15.75 7.76 4.35
CA LEU A 69 -14.80 6.94 3.61
C LEU A 69 -14.41 5.77 4.50
N ASN A 70 -14.23 4.61 3.88
CA ASN A 70 -13.69 3.43 4.50
C ASN A 70 -12.18 3.65 4.72
N MET A 71 -11.66 3.16 5.84
CA MET A 71 -10.28 3.37 6.22
C MET A 71 -9.63 2.10 6.74
N LEU A 72 -8.38 1.88 6.34
CA LEU A 72 -7.48 0.91 6.95
C LEU A 72 -6.34 1.67 7.63
N TYR A 73 -6.06 1.31 8.87
CA TYR A 73 -4.92 1.80 9.61
C TYR A 73 -4.03 0.66 10.06
N GLU A 74 -2.72 0.92 10.11
CA GLU A 74 -1.73 0.12 10.81
C GLU A 74 -1.11 0.97 11.92
N GLY A 75 -1.34 0.59 13.18
CA GLY A 75 -1.07 1.43 14.33
C GLY A 75 -1.79 2.78 14.21
N HIS A 76 -1.01 3.85 13.96
CA HIS A 76 -1.55 5.21 13.77
C HIS A 76 -1.48 5.72 12.32
N THR A 77 -0.95 4.91 11.39
CA THR A 77 -0.75 5.30 9.99
C THR A 77 -1.95 4.89 9.15
N SER A 78 -2.57 5.84 8.46
CA SER A 78 -3.62 5.55 7.47
C SER A 78 -2.97 4.89 6.25
N LEU A 79 -3.31 3.63 6.00
CA LEU A 79 -2.80 2.87 4.86
C LEU A 79 -3.66 3.06 3.62
N VAL A 80 -4.97 2.91 3.79
CA VAL A 80 -5.95 3.02 2.70
C VAL A 80 -7.10 3.91 3.14
N ARG A 81 -7.55 4.76 2.21
CA ARG A 81 -8.75 5.58 2.35
C ARG A 81 -9.53 5.50 1.06
N SER A 82 -10.70 4.89 1.11
CA SER A 82 -11.46 4.53 -0.08
C SER A 82 -12.97 4.67 0.13
N ARG A 83 -13.68 4.99 -0.93
CA ARG A 83 -15.15 4.85 -1.04
C ARG A 83 -15.58 3.39 -1.15
N TYR A 84 -14.63 2.49 -1.41
CA TYR A 84 -14.87 1.08 -1.67
C TYR A 84 -14.42 0.24 -0.47
N PRO A 85 -15.37 -0.38 0.26
CA PRO A 85 -15.02 -1.20 1.42
C PRO A 85 -14.24 -2.46 1.02
N ASP A 86 -14.50 -3.02 -0.17
CA ASP A 86 -13.78 -4.18 -0.69
C ASP A 86 -12.29 -3.88 -0.90
N ARG A 87 -11.94 -2.66 -1.34
CA ARG A 87 -10.55 -2.23 -1.44
C ARG A 87 -9.85 -2.20 -0.08
N VAL A 88 -10.54 -1.70 0.96
CA VAL A 88 -10.02 -1.68 2.33
C VAL A 88 -9.76 -3.09 2.86
N LEU A 89 -10.69 -4.03 2.61
CA LEU A 89 -10.49 -5.43 3.02
C LEU A 89 -9.38 -6.12 2.23
N ARG A 90 -9.32 -5.95 0.91
CA ARG A 90 -8.22 -6.51 0.09
C ARG A 90 -6.87 -5.99 0.56
N ALA A 91 -6.77 -4.69 0.85
CA ALA A 91 -5.57 -4.10 1.41
C ALA A 91 -5.21 -4.67 2.79
N LEU A 92 -6.18 -4.92 3.68
CA LEU A 92 -5.91 -5.59 4.95
C LEU A 92 -5.23 -6.94 4.68
N PHE A 93 -5.82 -7.79 3.85
CA PHE A 93 -5.32 -9.15 3.60
C PHE A 93 -3.93 -9.12 2.93
N GLN A 94 -3.69 -8.16 2.04
CA GLN A 94 -2.37 -7.92 1.47
C GLN A 94 -1.34 -7.51 2.54
N HIS A 95 -1.74 -6.65 3.48
CA HIS A 95 -0.88 -6.26 4.61
C HIS A 95 -0.67 -7.39 5.63
N LEU A 96 -1.62 -8.29 5.82
CA LEU A 96 -1.44 -9.47 6.67
C LEU A 96 -0.44 -10.47 6.06
N THR A 97 -0.46 -10.61 4.72
CA THR A 97 0.50 -11.46 3.98
C THR A 97 1.96 -11.10 4.28
N LYS A 98 2.22 -9.84 4.65
CA LYS A 98 3.57 -9.35 4.95
C LYS A 98 4.25 -10.05 6.14
N TYR A 99 3.48 -10.69 7.00
CA TYR A 99 3.95 -11.43 8.18
C TYR A 99 4.15 -12.92 7.90
N LEU A 100 3.72 -13.41 6.73
CA LEU A 100 3.95 -14.77 6.29
C LEU A 100 5.36 -14.90 5.67
N PRO A 101 5.93 -16.12 5.62
CA PRO A 101 7.12 -16.37 4.81
C PRO A 101 6.85 -15.97 3.35
N VAL A 102 7.69 -15.10 2.81
CA VAL A 102 7.56 -14.63 1.42
C VAL A 102 8.58 -15.36 0.56
N GLU A 103 8.11 -16.13 -0.40
CA GLU A 103 8.95 -16.62 -1.50
C GLU A 103 9.11 -15.49 -2.52
N SER A 104 10.17 -14.68 -2.40
CA SER A 104 10.45 -13.58 -3.32
C SER A 104 11.62 -13.89 -4.25
N ALA A 105 11.71 -15.10 -4.81
CA ALA A 105 12.81 -15.44 -5.70
C ALA A 105 12.88 -14.43 -6.87
N GLY A 106 13.99 -13.70 -6.98
CA GLY A 106 14.21 -12.70 -8.04
C GLY A 106 13.54 -11.33 -7.87
N LEU A 107 12.77 -11.08 -6.79
CA LEU A 107 12.10 -9.79 -6.58
C LEU A 107 12.70 -8.97 -5.43
N LEU A 108 13.10 -7.73 -5.73
CA LEU A 108 13.46 -6.77 -4.70
C LEU A 108 12.23 -6.24 -3.99
N ARG A 109 12.26 -6.23 -2.66
CA ARG A 109 11.27 -5.56 -1.82
C ARG A 109 11.76 -4.16 -1.52
N VAL A 110 11.02 -3.17 -1.99
CA VAL A 110 11.36 -1.76 -1.86
C VAL A 110 10.40 -1.08 -0.90
N SER A 111 10.92 -0.37 0.09
CA SER A 111 10.19 0.57 0.94
C SER A 111 9.83 1.83 0.16
N ALA A 112 9.02 1.65 -0.87
CA ALA A 112 8.39 2.66 -1.68
C ALA A 112 6.87 2.40 -1.72
N LEU A 113 6.15 3.42 -2.14
CA LEU A 113 4.74 3.31 -2.49
C LEU A 113 4.66 3.29 -4.02
N ALA A 114 3.92 2.33 -4.56
CA ALA A 114 3.73 2.22 -6.00
C ALA A 114 2.44 2.94 -6.43
N LEU A 115 2.54 3.60 -7.58
CA LEU A 115 1.41 4.22 -8.27
C LEU A 115 1.33 3.63 -9.68
N VAL A 116 0.13 3.30 -10.13
CA VAL A 116 -0.14 2.75 -11.47
C VAL A 116 -1.08 3.66 -12.24
N ARG A 117 -0.83 3.85 -13.54
CA ARG A 117 -1.73 4.54 -14.48
C ARG A 117 -1.49 3.98 -15.87
N ASP A 118 -2.57 3.69 -16.59
CA ASP A 118 -2.54 3.26 -18.00
C ASP A 118 -1.58 2.08 -18.27
N GLY A 119 -1.44 1.17 -17.30
CA GLY A 119 -0.58 -0.01 -17.39
C GLY A 119 0.89 0.23 -17.02
N GLU A 120 1.28 1.44 -16.64
CA GLU A 120 2.63 1.80 -16.22
C GLU A 120 2.70 2.12 -14.73
N ALA A 121 3.88 1.94 -14.14
CA ALA A 121 4.11 2.15 -12.72
C ALA A 121 5.21 3.18 -12.43
N ILE A 122 5.06 3.90 -11.32
CA ILE A 122 6.13 4.68 -10.70
C ILE A 122 6.26 4.32 -9.23
N LEU A 123 7.48 4.44 -8.71
CA LEU A 123 7.75 4.33 -7.28
C LEU A 123 7.94 5.71 -6.66
N VAL A 124 7.40 5.91 -5.46
CA VAL A 124 7.59 7.13 -4.69
C VAL A 124 8.01 6.81 -3.24
N PRO A 125 8.67 7.72 -2.52
CA PRO A 125 9.05 7.48 -1.13
C PRO A 125 7.88 7.09 -0.22
N ARG A 126 8.04 6.02 0.57
CA ARG A 126 6.92 5.43 1.33
C ARG A 126 6.27 6.35 2.36
N ASN A 127 7.02 7.27 2.96
CA ASN A 127 6.51 8.25 3.93
C ASN A 127 5.48 9.23 3.35
N ILE A 128 5.31 9.31 2.02
CA ILE A 128 4.20 10.00 1.36
C ILE A 128 2.84 9.47 1.84
N ILE A 129 2.82 8.24 2.35
CA ILE A 129 1.62 7.64 2.95
C ILE A 129 0.98 8.53 4.03
N THR A 130 1.79 9.35 4.72
CA THR A 130 1.32 10.30 5.74
C THR A 130 0.46 11.44 5.16
N TRP A 131 0.46 11.64 3.84
CA TRP A 131 -0.31 12.66 3.14
C TRP A 131 -1.32 12.10 2.14
N LEU A 132 -1.64 10.80 2.23
CA LEU A 132 -2.65 10.19 1.34
C LEU A 132 -3.96 10.97 1.32
N ASP A 133 -4.39 11.50 2.47
CA ASP A 133 -5.62 12.29 2.58
C ASP A 133 -5.66 13.49 1.62
N GLN A 134 -4.50 14.08 1.34
CA GLN A 134 -4.34 15.25 0.47
C GLN A 134 -3.99 14.84 -0.98
N LEU A 135 -3.15 13.82 -1.14
CA LEU A 135 -2.60 13.42 -2.43
C LEU A 135 -3.54 12.51 -3.21
N ALA A 136 -4.21 11.56 -2.56
CA ALA A 136 -5.03 10.58 -3.25
C ALA A 136 -6.14 11.19 -4.12
N PRO A 137 -6.93 12.19 -3.65
CA PRO A 137 -7.92 12.83 -4.51
C PRO A 137 -7.31 13.57 -5.71
N ARG A 138 -6.06 14.03 -5.63
CA ARG A 138 -5.38 14.72 -6.75
C ARG A 138 -4.83 13.71 -7.76
N LEU A 139 -4.21 12.63 -7.26
CA LEU A 139 -3.63 11.56 -8.07
C LEU A 139 -4.72 10.73 -8.76
N ASN A 140 -5.79 10.37 -8.05
CA ASN A 140 -6.94 9.66 -8.62
C ASN A 140 -7.58 10.44 -9.79
N ARG A 141 -7.74 11.77 -9.64
CA ARG A 141 -8.24 12.64 -10.73
C ARG A 141 -7.30 12.73 -11.92
N ALA A 142 -6.02 12.40 -11.71
CA ALA A 142 -5.01 12.33 -12.75
C ALA A 142 -4.81 10.90 -13.31
N GLY A 143 -5.67 9.95 -12.91
CA GLY A 143 -5.63 8.55 -13.34
C GLY A 143 -4.65 7.68 -12.56
N TRP A 144 -3.91 8.22 -11.59
CA TRP A 144 -2.98 7.43 -10.79
C TRP A 144 -3.70 6.71 -9.64
N GLN A 145 -3.49 5.40 -9.57
CA GLN A 145 -3.99 4.51 -8.53
C GLN A 145 -2.85 4.11 -7.61
N PHE A 146 -3.11 4.07 -6.30
CA PHE A 146 -2.16 3.50 -5.35
C PHE A 146 -2.24 1.97 -5.37
N VAL A 147 -1.08 1.33 -5.28
CA VAL A 147 -0.98 -0.10 -4.99
C VAL A 147 -0.98 -0.26 -3.46
N ASP A 148 -1.97 -0.97 -2.94
CA ASP A 148 -2.19 -1.12 -1.49
C ASP A 148 -1.35 -2.28 -0.89
N GLU A 149 -0.08 -2.37 -1.31
CA GLU A 149 0.88 -3.37 -0.82
C GLU A 149 1.76 -2.81 0.33
N PRO A 150 2.22 -3.67 1.26
CA PRO A 150 3.07 -3.24 2.36
C PRO A 150 4.43 -2.67 1.92
N TRP A 151 4.94 -3.15 0.78
CA TRP A 151 6.14 -2.72 0.07
C TRP A 151 5.88 -2.87 -1.43
N SER A 152 6.73 -2.28 -2.27
CA SER A 152 6.68 -2.54 -3.72
C SER A 152 7.62 -3.69 -4.07
N SER A 153 7.16 -4.66 -4.86
CA SER A 153 8.01 -5.74 -5.36
C SER A 153 8.50 -5.41 -6.77
N VAL A 154 9.81 -5.41 -6.98
CA VAL A 154 10.44 -4.99 -8.24
C VAL A 154 11.26 -6.12 -8.83
N ASP A 155 10.98 -6.49 -10.07
CA ASP A 155 11.88 -7.29 -10.88
C ASP A 155 12.89 -6.34 -11.55
N LEU A 156 14.15 -6.41 -11.11
CA LEU A 156 15.21 -5.58 -11.69
C LEU A 156 15.63 -6.04 -13.09
N GLU A 157 15.47 -7.33 -13.41
CA GLU A 157 15.83 -7.88 -14.71
C GLU A 157 14.88 -7.36 -15.79
N SER A 158 13.56 -7.36 -15.53
CA SER A 158 12.57 -6.80 -16.47
C SER A 158 12.36 -5.30 -16.29
N GLY A 159 12.65 -4.74 -15.11
CA GLY A 159 12.34 -3.34 -14.78
C GLY A 159 10.86 -3.12 -14.55
N GLU A 160 10.17 -4.10 -13.96
CA GLU A 160 8.73 -4.07 -13.73
C GLU A 160 8.42 -4.06 -12.23
N LEU A 161 7.36 -3.33 -11.88
CA LEU A 161 6.64 -3.53 -10.63
C LEU A 161 5.83 -4.81 -10.76
N VAL A 162 5.90 -5.68 -9.75
CA VAL A 162 5.10 -6.89 -9.64
C VAL A 162 4.10 -6.68 -8.51
N VAL A 163 2.82 -6.58 -8.84
CA VAL A 163 1.71 -6.56 -7.88
C VAL A 163 1.23 -7.99 -7.71
N SER A 164 1.39 -8.54 -6.51
CA SER A 164 1.08 -9.93 -6.22
C SER A 164 -0.36 -10.08 -5.74
N ALA A 165 -0.99 -11.18 -6.09
CA ALA A 165 -2.23 -11.57 -5.41
C ALA A 165 -1.93 -11.80 -3.91
N PRO A 166 -2.87 -11.48 -3.01
CA PRO A 166 -2.68 -11.74 -1.58
C PRO A 166 -2.54 -13.24 -1.34
N THR A 167 -1.57 -13.63 -0.51
CA THR A 167 -1.40 -15.04 -0.10
C THR A 167 -2.59 -15.50 0.73
N ILE A 168 -3.12 -14.61 1.57
CA ILE A 168 -4.37 -14.84 2.28
C ILE A 168 -5.50 -14.39 1.36
N ALA A 169 -6.23 -15.34 0.77
CA ALA A 169 -7.35 -15.03 -0.10
C ALA A 169 -8.47 -14.35 0.67
N VAL A 170 -9.09 -13.34 0.07
CA VAL A 170 -10.34 -12.76 0.59
C VAL A 170 -11.49 -13.61 0.08
N GLU A 171 -12.31 -14.13 0.99
CA GLU A 171 -13.50 -14.88 0.61
C GLU A 171 -14.47 -14.00 -0.20
N ALA A 172 -14.94 -14.51 -1.34
CA ALA A 172 -15.87 -13.78 -2.21
C ALA A 172 -17.16 -13.41 -1.46
N ASP A 173 -17.68 -14.33 -0.64
CA ASP A 173 -18.88 -14.13 0.17
C ASP A 173 -18.75 -12.95 1.14
N LEU A 174 -17.54 -12.70 1.68
CA LEU A 174 -17.30 -11.52 2.53
C LEU A 174 -17.44 -10.23 1.72
N LEU A 175 -16.91 -10.22 0.50
CA LEU A 175 -16.95 -9.06 -0.39
C LEU A 175 -18.36 -8.79 -0.92
N ASP A 176 -19.10 -9.83 -1.28
CA ASP A 176 -20.47 -9.73 -1.83
C ASP A 176 -21.46 -9.15 -0.82
N ARG A 177 -21.18 -9.28 0.48
CA ARG A 177 -22.00 -8.72 1.56
C ARG A 177 -21.77 -7.23 1.79
N LEU A 178 -20.72 -6.65 1.21
CA LEU A 178 -20.49 -5.22 1.23
C LEU A 178 -21.36 -4.58 0.14
N ASP A 179 -22.36 -3.77 0.49
CA ASP A 179 -23.18 -3.04 -0.49
C ASP A 179 -22.35 -1.96 -1.20
N VAL A 180 -21.62 -2.34 -2.25
CA VAL A 180 -20.67 -1.45 -2.93
C VAL A 180 -21.35 -0.68 -4.07
N LYS A 181 -21.78 0.54 -3.79
CA LYS A 181 -22.05 1.53 -4.84
C LYS A 181 -20.74 2.09 -5.38
N ARG A 182 -20.35 1.68 -6.59
CA ARG A 182 -19.16 2.20 -7.27
C ARG A 182 -19.34 3.69 -7.63
N SER A 183 -18.25 4.45 -7.60
CA SER A 183 -18.23 5.89 -7.86
C SER A 183 -17.19 6.23 -8.92
N GLU A 184 -17.58 6.91 -9.99
CA GLU A 184 -16.63 7.34 -11.05
C GLU A 184 -15.48 8.23 -10.55
N ARG A 185 -15.57 8.77 -9.32
CA ARG A 185 -14.55 9.63 -8.72
C ARG A 185 -13.38 8.89 -8.10
N GLU A 186 -13.54 7.60 -7.84
CA GLU A 186 -12.45 6.77 -7.32
C GLU A 186 -12.16 5.65 -8.32
N PRO A 187 -10.93 5.56 -8.82
CA PRO A 187 -10.55 4.51 -9.75
C PRO A 187 -10.62 3.15 -9.06
N GLU A 188 -10.72 2.09 -9.86
CA GLU A 188 -10.73 0.71 -9.37
C GLU A 188 -9.44 0.37 -8.61
N THR A 189 -9.44 -0.75 -7.90
CA THR A 189 -8.22 -1.26 -7.27
C THR A 189 -7.24 -1.71 -8.35
N VAL A 190 -5.93 -1.55 -8.10
CA VAL A 190 -4.92 -2.12 -9.01
C VAL A 190 -4.97 -3.63 -8.88
N GLU A 191 -5.29 -4.32 -9.98
CA GLU A 191 -5.31 -5.77 -10.02
C GLU A 191 -3.88 -6.36 -9.99
N PRO A 192 -3.72 -7.62 -9.50
CA PRO A 192 -2.44 -8.32 -9.59
C PRO A 192 -1.91 -8.38 -11.03
N GLY A 193 -0.62 -8.16 -11.20
CA GLY A 193 -0.02 -8.06 -12.52
C GLY A 193 1.41 -7.53 -12.51
N ARG A 194 1.95 -7.33 -13.71
CA ARG A 194 3.28 -6.73 -13.93
C ARG A 194 3.12 -5.43 -14.69
N PHE A 195 3.80 -4.39 -14.22
CA PHE A 195 3.68 -3.04 -14.75
C PHE A 195 5.07 -2.49 -15.01
N PRO A 196 5.41 -2.06 -16.24
CA PRO A 196 6.69 -1.41 -16.52
C PRO A 196 6.92 -0.23 -15.59
N LEU A 197 8.08 -0.18 -14.94
CA LEU A 197 8.47 0.98 -14.14
C LEU A 197 9.00 2.07 -15.06
N VAL A 198 8.30 3.20 -15.10
CA VAL A 198 8.69 4.37 -15.91
C VAL A 198 9.36 5.46 -15.08
N GLY A 199 9.50 5.27 -13.76
CA GLY A 199 10.25 6.18 -12.92
C GLY A 199 10.29 5.77 -11.45
N TRP A 200 11.30 6.29 -10.74
CA TRP A 200 11.44 6.10 -9.29
C TRP A 200 11.84 7.41 -8.62
N GLY A 201 10.93 7.96 -7.83
CA GLY A 201 11.19 9.08 -6.93
C GLY A 201 11.95 8.67 -5.68
N VAL A 202 13.04 9.36 -5.37
CA VAL A 202 13.82 9.17 -4.14
C VAL A 202 14.05 10.51 -3.47
N TYR A 203 14.26 10.54 -2.15
CA TYR A 203 14.63 11.80 -1.51
C TYR A 203 16.04 12.22 -1.88
N SER A 204 16.17 13.49 -2.25
CA SER A 204 17.43 14.09 -2.63
C SER A 204 17.43 15.57 -2.27
N ALA A 205 18.61 16.11 -1.95
CA ALA A 205 18.78 17.56 -1.82
C ALA A 205 18.64 18.27 -3.18
N GLU A 206 18.85 17.55 -4.28
CA GLU A 206 18.73 18.06 -5.64
C GLU A 206 17.44 17.56 -6.29
N GLU A 207 16.58 18.49 -6.69
CA GLU A 207 15.30 18.23 -7.37
C GLU A 207 15.48 18.06 -8.88
N ARG A 208 16.09 16.95 -9.30
CA ARG A 208 16.34 16.68 -10.72
C ARG A 208 16.45 15.20 -11.01
N VAL A 209 16.41 14.86 -12.30
CA VAL A 209 16.83 13.54 -12.77
C VAL A 209 18.28 13.31 -12.34
N MET A 210 18.50 12.25 -11.58
CA MET A 210 19.81 11.91 -11.04
C MET A 210 20.66 11.20 -12.09
N SER A 211 21.98 11.29 -11.97
CA SER A 211 22.85 10.41 -12.75
C SER A 211 22.60 8.95 -12.35
N ARG A 212 22.93 8.00 -13.23
CA ARG A 212 22.73 6.56 -12.96
C ARG A 212 23.31 6.12 -11.62
N ALA A 213 24.58 6.47 -11.36
CA ALA A 213 25.26 6.12 -10.12
C ALA A 213 24.64 6.81 -8.89
N ALA A 214 24.28 8.10 -9.00
CA ALA A 214 23.69 8.84 -7.89
C ALA A 214 22.27 8.34 -7.58
N GLY A 215 21.47 8.03 -8.60
CA GLY A 215 20.14 7.45 -8.46
C GLY A 215 20.20 6.07 -7.81
N ALA A 216 21.07 5.18 -8.29
CA ALA A 216 21.26 3.87 -7.67
C ALA A 216 21.67 3.98 -6.20
N ALA A 217 22.64 4.85 -5.88
CA ALA A 217 23.05 5.09 -4.49
C ALA A 217 21.92 5.65 -3.62
N ALA A 218 21.05 6.51 -4.16
CA ALA A 218 19.92 7.09 -3.44
C ALA A 218 18.76 6.10 -3.25
N ALA A 219 18.57 5.14 -4.16
CA ALA A 219 17.54 4.11 -4.08
C ALA A 219 17.93 2.95 -3.15
N ALA A 220 19.21 2.62 -3.04
CA ALA A 220 19.70 1.45 -2.29
C ALA A 220 19.19 1.37 -0.83
N PRO A 221 19.10 2.47 -0.04
CA PRO A 221 18.58 2.41 1.32
C PRO A 221 17.12 1.99 1.43
N ALA A 222 16.34 2.07 0.35
CA ALA A 222 14.95 1.65 0.35
C ALA A 222 14.78 0.13 0.18
N ILE A 223 15.83 -0.62 -0.13
CA ILE A 223 15.73 -2.07 -0.41
C ILE A 223 15.74 -2.86 0.89
N LEU A 224 14.61 -3.47 1.20
CA LEU A 224 14.33 -4.18 2.46
C LEU A 224 15.03 -5.54 2.54
N ASN A 225 15.21 -6.22 1.40
CA ASN A 225 15.77 -7.57 1.31
C ASN A 225 17.15 -7.60 0.64
N SER A 226 17.93 -6.52 0.76
CA SER A 226 19.26 -6.42 0.13
C SER A 226 20.25 -7.48 0.63
N ALA A 227 20.08 -7.98 1.84
CA ALA A 227 20.91 -9.06 2.40
C ALA A 227 20.73 -10.39 1.65
N ASP A 228 19.56 -10.64 1.05
CA ASP A 228 19.23 -11.90 0.38
C ASP A 228 19.93 -12.05 -0.98
N TYR A 229 20.27 -10.92 -1.61
CA TYR A 229 20.93 -10.87 -2.94
C TYR A 229 22.40 -10.44 -2.86
N GLY A 230 22.83 -9.87 -1.74
CA GLY A 230 24.14 -9.25 -1.62
C GLY A 230 24.20 -7.85 -2.22
N LEU A 231 24.93 -6.96 -1.55
CA LEU A 231 24.98 -5.53 -1.90
C LEU A 231 25.48 -5.28 -3.32
N ARG A 232 26.45 -6.06 -3.80
CA ARG A 232 27.02 -5.90 -5.14
C ARG A 232 25.96 -6.11 -6.22
N ASP A 233 25.24 -7.22 -6.17
CA ASP A 233 24.25 -7.60 -7.18
C ASP A 233 23.07 -6.63 -7.16
N VAL A 234 22.67 -6.19 -5.97
CA VAL A 234 21.68 -5.10 -5.81
C VAL A 234 22.14 -3.82 -6.50
N MET A 235 23.38 -3.39 -6.28
CA MET A 235 23.89 -2.14 -6.88
C MET A 235 24.06 -2.26 -8.39
N GLU A 236 24.57 -3.38 -8.91
CA GLU A 236 24.67 -3.63 -10.35
C GLU A 236 23.28 -3.63 -11.00
N GLY A 237 22.31 -4.29 -10.37
CA GLY A 237 20.91 -4.30 -10.83
C GLY A 237 20.23 -2.93 -10.78
N LEU A 238 20.47 -2.12 -9.74
CA LEU A 238 19.96 -0.74 -9.69
C LEU A 238 20.58 0.14 -10.79
N VAL A 239 21.89 0.01 -11.05
CA VAL A 239 22.54 0.74 -12.15
C VAL A 239 21.95 0.33 -13.49
N ALA A 240 21.71 -0.97 -13.72
CA ALA A 240 21.04 -1.45 -14.92
C ALA A 240 19.61 -0.91 -15.03
N PHE A 241 18.84 -0.90 -13.94
CA PHE A 241 17.50 -0.32 -13.86
C PHE A 241 17.48 1.16 -14.26
N THR A 242 18.44 1.97 -13.77
CA THR A 242 18.52 3.40 -14.10
C THR A 242 18.77 3.69 -15.59
N ALA A 243 19.16 2.67 -16.38
CA ALA A 243 19.27 2.82 -17.82
C ALA A 243 17.91 2.76 -18.53
N ARG A 244 16.87 2.24 -17.87
CA ARG A 244 15.51 2.05 -18.42
C ARG A 244 14.49 3.00 -17.82
N ALA A 245 14.60 3.25 -16.51
CA ALA A 245 13.70 4.12 -15.78
C ALA A 245 14.49 5.22 -15.05
N PRO A 246 14.14 6.50 -15.22
CA PRO A 246 14.82 7.58 -14.53
C PRO A 246 14.57 7.50 -13.02
N ILE A 247 15.64 7.72 -12.25
CA ILE A 247 15.53 8.01 -10.82
C ILE A 247 15.54 9.52 -10.65
N VAL A 248 14.49 10.03 -10.02
CA VAL A 248 14.26 11.46 -9.83
C VAL A 248 14.42 11.80 -8.36
N GLY A 249 15.29 12.76 -8.08
CA GLY A 249 15.37 13.37 -6.76
C GLY A 249 14.12 14.20 -6.52
N LEU A 250 13.35 13.82 -5.51
CA LEU A 250 12.24 14.59 -4.97
C LEU A 250 12.79 15.34 -3.77
N GLY A 251 12.69 16.66 -3.80
CA GLY A 251 13.16 17.50 -2.72
C GLY A 251 12.42 17.24 -1.42
N SER A 252 12.82 17.97 -0.39
CA SER A 252 12.26 17.81 0.93
C SER A 252 10.74 18.00 0.87
N PRO A 253 9.97 17.03 1.35
CA PRO A 253 8.56 16.95 1.00
C PRO A 253 7.72 17.95 1.84
N PHE A 254 8.38 18.70 2.74
CA PHE A 254 7.79 19.81 3.50
C PHE A 254 7.35 20.99 2.63
N GLU A 255 7.77 21.05 1.37
CA GLU A 255 7.33 22.07 0.42
C GLU A 255 6.12 21.54 -0.36
N GLY A 256 5.01 22.30 -0.36
CA GLY A 256 3.71 21.94 -0.97
C GLY A 256 3.72 21.66 -2.48
N ASP A 257 4.90 21.61 -3.09
CA ASP A 257 5.12 21.31 -4.50
C ASP A 257 5.31 19.82 -4.79
N PHE A 258 5.46 18.96 -3.77
CA PHE A 258 5.68 17.52 -3.96
C PHE A 258 4.65 16.86 -4.91
N ALA A 259 3.36 17.18 -4.72
CA ALA A 259 2.29 16.67 -5.57
C ALA A 259 2.41 17.14 -7.02
N THR A 260 2.78 18.41 -7.22
CA THR A 260 2.98 18.99 -8.54
C THR A 260 4.17 18.33 -9.24
N ARG A 261 5.29 18.14 -8.52
CA ARG A 261 6.48 17.48 -9.06
C ARG A 261 6.25 16.02 -9.38
N LEU A 262 5.57 15.30 -8.50
CA LEU A 262 5.14 13.93 -8.80
C LEU A 262 4.30 13.89 -10.07
N MET A 263 3.39 14.86 -10.22
CA MET A 263 2.58 15.03 -11.43
C MET A 263 3.37 15.44 -12.67
N GLU A 264 4.49 16.16 -12.52
CA GLU A 264 5.40 16.49 -13.63
C GLU A 264 6.22 15.28 -14.07
N VAL A 265 6.78 14.52 -13.11
CA VAL A 265 7.47 13.24 -13.39
C VAL A 265 6.53 12.27 -14.08
N ALA A 266 5.29 12.21 -13.63
CA ALA A 266 4.22 11.42 -14.24
C ALA A 266 3.77 11.90 -15.63
N ARG A 267 4.14 13.12 -16.08
CA ARG A 267 3.75 13.66 -17.39
C ARG A 267 4.92 13.71 -18.38
N ALA A 268 6.15 13.68 -17.87
CA ALA A 268 7.36 13.76 -18.68
C ALA A 268 7.74 12.43 -19.34
N ASN A 269 7.09 11.34 -18.92
CA ASN A 269 7.13 10.02 -19.54
C ASN A 269 5.76 9.74 -20.17
#